data_AF-A0A8H4R988-F1
#
_entry.id   AF-A0A8H4R988-F1
#
_cell.length_a   1.000
_cell.length_b   1.000
_cell.length_c   1.000
_cell.angle_alpha   90.00
_cell.angle_beta   90.00
_cell.angle_gamma   90.00
#
_symmetry.space_group_name_H-M   'P 1'
#
loop_
_entity.id
_entity.type
_entity.pdbx_description
1 polymer ?
#
loop_
_entity_poly.entity_id
_entity_poly.type
_entity_poly.pdbx_seq_one_letter_code
_entity_poly.pdbx_strand_id
1 'polypeptide(L)'
;MADENITPTNPNSSSNHGEKTGKKVVDSEIDPVVHLELGENDLKKDHMNYDRIDQEVAKYASDVAIDISPEENSRLKRMIDKRVLSIMVFTYFLQALDKGTLSFTSIMGLPTDLKLEGQQFSWLTTCIYIAVLIVEYPTNRLIQRLPIAKYLGVSIILWAITLALHAVAKDFTTILVLRILLGIFEAVCQPSFVYLSSMWYKREEQAATVSYWYMMNGGQQIVGGLLAYCFSLIKSPPSSLKSWQAIFIAYGGFSVLWGIFVLIYMPDSPMRAKCFSEEDKKLMIERVRSNQTGVQNRRFRSEQVWEALKDPQMWCYCLIAICTTLPTSGLGAFANIIIKSFNFTTLQTQLLAMVLGVYIISVLLSSTWLANKTKQNLLVMGIYVIPSFVGTTGLLFSYYLVLSFWAAQTMAMSMISRNIAGQTKKTVVVAANFIAWATGNSIGPQVFLAWDSPRYFIAFATHMGCYTLLIFVIIFLRFYLSAQNKKKDRLQAELAAAAEGTPGVVDEAMVHAFDDLTDKENLNFRYVY
;
A
#
# COMPACT_ATOMS: atom_id res chain seq x y z
N MET A 1 -32.59 -30.73 63.68
CA MET A 1 -33.45 -30.00 64.63
C MET A 1 -33.96 -28.79 63.88
N ALA A 2 -35.10 -28.91 63.17
CA ALA A 2 -36.47 -28.85 63.71
C ALA A 2 -36.77 -27.38 64.11
N ASP A 3 -37.79 -26.67 63.63
CA ASP A 3 -39.07 -27.11 63.07
C ASP A 3 -39.71 -26.06 62.16
N GLU A 4 -40.60 -26.59 61.35
CA GLU A 4 -41.58 -25.99 60.47
C GLU A 4 -42.80 -25.39 61.22
N ASN A 5 -43.51 -24.52 60.49
CA ASN A 5 -44.97 -24.29 60.52
C ASN A 5 -45.64 -23.56 61.70
N ILE A 6 -46.40 -22.51 61.36
CA ILE A 6 -47.81 -22.27 61.72
C ILE A 6 -48.38 -21.17 60.78
N THR A 7 -49.35 -21.53 59.93
CA THR A 7 -50.43 -20.70 59.34
C THR A 7 -51.61 -20.62 60.34
N PRO A 8 -52.67 -19.78 60.25
CA PRO A 8 -53.44 -19.33 59.06
C PRO A 8 -53.89 -17.83 59.16
N THR A 9 -54.58 -17.14 58.23
CA THR A 9 -55.98 -17.27 57.73
C THR A 9 -56.27 -16.21 56.64
N ASN A 10 -57.10 -16.61 55.67
CA ASN A 10 -57.74 -15.91 54.51
C ASN A 10 -58.81 -14.86 54.93
N PRO A 11 -59.69 -14.26 54.07
CA PRO A 11 -59.62 -13.74 52.67
C PRO A 11 -60.18 -12.29 52.53
N ASN A 12 -60.04 -11.67 51.35
CA ASN A 12 -61.03 -10.75 50.72
C ASN A 12 -60.58 -10.53 49.25
N SER A 13 -61.05 -11.31 48.27
CA SER A 13 -62.30 -11.16 47.51
C SER A 13 -62.55 -9.77 46.91
N SER A 14 -62.21 -9.61 45.63
CA SER A 14 -63.15 -9.06 44.64
C SER A 14 -62.67 -9.33 43.23
N SER A 15 -63.54 -10.04 42.51
CA SER A 15 -63.55 -10.41 41.10
C SER A 15 -63.34 -9.26 40.13
N ASN A 16 -62.69 -9.53 38.98
CA ASN A 16 -63.44 -9.43 37.73
C ASN A 16 -62.86 -10.31 36.61
N HIS A 17 -63.79 -10.96 35.91
CA HIS A 17 -63.58 -11.85 34.78
C HIS A 17 -63.19 -11.10 33.50
N GLY A 18 -62.41 -11.78 32.66
CA GLY A 18 -62.21 -11.47 31.25
C GLY A 18 -61.43 -12.60 30.57
N GLU A 19 -62.15 -13.53 29.94
CA GLU A 19 -61.64 -14.74 29.29
C GLU A 19 -60.83 -14.48 27.99
N LYS A 20 -59.72 -15.24 27.89
CA LYS A 20 -59.22 -16.05 26.75
C LYS A 20 -59.05 -15.43 25.36
N THR A 21 -57.81 -15.53 24.87
CA THR A 21 -57.32 -16.30 23.69
C THR A 21 -55.86 -15.83 23.43
N GLY A 22 -54.81 -16.58 23.13
CA GLY A 22 -54.48 -17.98 22.89
C GLY A 22 -53.05 -18.01 22.28
N LYS A 23 -52.25 -19.05 22.58
CA LYS A 23 -50.95 -19.48 21.98
C LYS A 23 -49.60 -18.91 22.51
N LYS A 24 -49.02 -19.67 23.46
CA LYS A 24 -47.67 -20.33 23.48
C LYS A 24 -47.03 -20.54 22.08
N VAL A 25 -45.72 -20.50 21.76
CA VAL A 25 -44.36 -20.62 22.38
C VAL A 25 -43.38 -19.90 21.39
N VAL A 26 -42.19 -19.37 21.73
CA VAL A 26 -40.85 -20.03 21.80
C VAL A 26 -39.80 -19.02 22.30
N ASP A 27 -38.92 -19.52 23.18
CA ASP A 27 -37.77 -18.86 23.81
C ASP A 27 -36.70 -18.29 22.85
N SER A 28 -36.10 -17.18 23.27
CA SER A 28 -34.67 -16.91 23.01
C SER A 28 -34.10 -16.12 24.20
N GLU A 29 -33.13 -16.74 24.88
CA GLU A 29 -32.33 -16.19 25.97
C GLU A 29 -31.66 -14.86 25.57
N ILE A 30 -31.83 -13.83 26.39
CA ILE A 30 -31.03 -12.59 26.38
C ILE A 30 -30.22 -12.62 27.68
N ASP A 31 -28.90 -12.77 27.58
CA ASP A 31 -27.99 -12.63 28.72
C ASP A 31 -28.03 -11.18 29.26
N PRO A 32 -27.99 -10.98 30.59
CA PRO A 32 -28.09 -9.65 31.19
C PRO A 32 -26.79 -8.85 30.98
N VAL A 33 -26.97 -7.60 30.55
CA VAL A 33 -25.94 -6.58 30.39
C VAL A 33 -25.18 -6.41 31.71
N VAL A 34 -23.87 -6.68 31.69
CA VAL A 34 -22.95 -6.35 32.78
C VAL A 34 -22.83 -4.82 32.84
N HIS A 35 -23.49 -4.20 33.82
CA HIS A 35 -23.26 -2.81 34.17
C HIS A 35 -21.80 -2.63 34.62
N LEU A 36 -20.98 -2.04 33.75
CA LEU A 36 -19.73 -1.41 34.15
C LEU A 36 -20.09 -0.06 34.77
N GLU A 37 -20.02 0.03 36.10
CA GLU A 37 -20.08 1.30 36.81
C GLU A 37 -18.91 2.18 36.36
N LEU A 38 -19.22 3.21 35.59
CA LEU A 38 -18.31 4.32 35.33
C LEU A 38 -18.14 5.09 36.65
N GLY A 39 -16.93 5.09 37.19
CA GLY A 39 -16.63 5.87 38.39
C GLY A 39 -16.81 7.37 38.13
N GLU A 40 -17.34 8.11 39.09
CA GLU A 40 -17.62 9.56 39.04
C GLU A 40 -16.42 10.46 38.66
N ASN A 41 -15.22 9.91 38.54
CA ASN A 41 -14.03 10.63 38.07
C ASN A 41 -13.81 10.59 36.54
N ASP A 42 -14.56 9.77 35.78
CA ASP A 42 -14.43 9.67 34.32
C ASP A 42 -15.21 10.75 33.54
N LEU A 43 -16.00 11.59 34.22
CA LEU A 43 -16.85 12.63 33.62
C LEU A 43 -16.37 14.06 33.87
N LYS A 44 -15.05 14.30 33.91
CA LYS A 44 -14.50 15.66 33.86
C LYS A 44 -14.08 16.03 32.43
N LYS A 45 -14.82 16.97 31.86
CA LYS A 45 -14.88 17.35 30.43
C LYS A 45 -13.66 18.14 29.90
N ASP A 46 -12.46 18.03 30.48
CA ASP A 46 -11.34 18.89 30.04
C ASP A 46 -9.92 18.36 30.32
N HIS A 47 -9.72 17.04 30.40
CA HIS A 47 -8.37 16.50 30.52
C HIS A 47 -8.05 15.50 29.42
N MET A 48 -7.12 15.90 28.54
CA MET A 48 -6.43 14.99 27.64
C MET A 48 -5.75 13.89 28.47
N ASN A 49 -5.98 12.63 28.12
CA ASN A 49 -5.36 11.51 28.81
C ASN A 49 -3.90 11.37 28.35
N TYR A 50 -2.99 12.09 29.02
CA TYR A 50 -1.57 12.21 28.70
C TYR A 50 -0.79 10.88 28.74
N ASP A 51 -1.34 9.83 29.37
CA ASP A 51 -0.70 8.50 29.45
C ASP A 51 -0.70 7.72 28.12
N ARG A 52 -1.47 8.18 27.11
CA ARG A 52 -1.55 7.54 25.78
C ARG A 52 -0.95 8.35 24.64
N ILE A 53 -0.53 9.58 24.92
CA ILE A 53 0.08 10.51 23.98
C ILE A 53 1.60 10.40 24.15
N ASP A 54 2.35 10.31 23.06
CA ASP A 54 3.81 10.35 23.12
C ASP A 54 4.22 11.61 23.91
N GLN A 55 5.06 11.49 24.95
CA GLN A 55 5.32 12.58 25.92
C GLN A 55 5.84 13.87 25.23
N GLU A 56 6.39 13.74 24.03
CA GLU A 56 6.75 14.87 23.18
C GLU A 56 5.49 15.60 22.68
N VAL A 57 4.50 14.91 22.12
CA VAL A 57 3.26 15.48 21.53
C VAL A 57 2.46 16.27 22.58
N ALA A 58 2.44 15.78 23.82
CA ALA A 58 1.83 16.46 24.97
C ALA A 58 2.42 17.85 25.25
N LYS A 59 3.68 18.08 24.88
CA LYS A 59 4.40 19.34 25.14
C LYS A 59 4.02 20.46 24.16
N TYR A 60 3.42 20.11 23.03
CA TYR A 60 3.11 21.02 21.92
C TYR A 60 1.63 21.06 21.54
N ALA A 61 0.83 20.09 21.97
CA ALA A 61 -0.61 20.14 21.86
C ALA A 61 -1.15 21.18 22.85
N SER A 62 -1.62 22.33 22.36
CA SER A 62 -2.39 23.26 23.18
C SER A 62 -3.77 22.66 23.50
N ASP A 63 -4.26 22.87 24.72
CA ASP A 63 -5.60 22.42 25.13
C ASP A 63 -6.68 23.01 24.22
N VAL A 64 -6.45 24.21 23.67
CA VAL A 64 -7.31 24.87 22.69
C VAL A 64 -6.84 24.54 21.26
N ALA A 65 -7.77 24.12 20.40
CA ALA A 65 -7.52 23.91 18.98
C ALA A 65 -7.18 25.25 18.30
N ILE A 66 -6.09 25.31 17.55
CA ILE A 66 -5.69 26.53 16.82
C ILE A 66 -6.27 26.43 15.42
N ASP A 67 -7.14 27.37 15.05
CA ASP A 67 -7.66 27.44 13.69
C ASP A 67 -6.57 27.98 12.76
N ILE A 68 -6.13 27.15 11.81
CA ILE A 68 -5.02 27.49 10.90
C ILE A 68 -5.63 28.05 9.62
N SER A 69 -5.28 29.29 9.27
CA SER A 69 -5.73 29.92 8.04
C SER A 69 -5.31 29.10 6.79
N PRO A 70 -6.11 29.08 5.70
CA PRO A 70 -5.78 28.34 4.48
C PRO A 70 -4.41 28.72 3.87
N GLU A 71 -4.02 30.00 4.02
CA GLU A 71 -2.74 30.53 3.54
C GLU A 71 -1.55 29.98 4.36
N GLU A 72 -1.65 30.00 5.68
CA GLU A 72 -0.62 29.43 6.56
C GLU A 72 -0.53 27.92 6.39
N ASN A 73 -1.66 27.23 6.27
CA ASN A 73 -1.68 25.81 5.93
C ASN A 73 -0.93 25.54 4.62
N SER A 74 -1.10 26.38 3.60
CA SER A 74 -0.36 26.22 2.33
C SER A 74 1.14 26.52 2.49
N ARG A 75 1.52 27.53 3.28
CA ARG A 75 2.92 27.85 3.60
C ARG A 75 3.60 26.68 4.32
N LEU A 76 3.00 26.16 5.38
CA LEU A 76 3.52 25.03 6.15
C LEU A 76 3.67 23.78 5.29
N LYS A 77 2.68 23.51 4.42
CA LYS A 77 2.75 22.40 3.48
C LYS A 77 3.99 22.49 2.59
N ARG A 78 4.23 23.65 1.97
CA ARG A 78 5.38 23.86 1.09
C ARG A 78 6.71 23.69 1.83
N MET A 79 6.76 24.06 3.11
CA MET A 79 7.95 23.84 3.94
C MET A 79 8.20 22.35 4.20
N ILE A 80 7.14 21.59 4.50
CA ILE A 80 7.20 20.13 4.66
C ILE A 80 7.58 19.48 3.32
N ASP A 81 6.96 19.87 2.21
CA ASP A 81 7.21 19.31 0.88
C ASP A 81 8.67 19.48 0.45
N LYS A 82 9.25 20.68 0.65
CA LYS A 82 10.64 20.96 0.28
C LYS A 82 11.67 20.10 1.02
N ARG A 83 11.32 19.56 2.18
CA ARG A 83 12.26 18.79 3.02
C ARG A 83 11.88 17.31 3.07
N VAL A 84 10.66 16.98 3.45
CA VAL A 84 10.20 15.60 3.66
C VAL A 84 9.83 14.95 2.33
N LEU A 85 8.93 15.57 1.53
CA LEU A 85 8.50 15.00 0.25
C LEU A 85 9.67 14.87 -0.73
N SER A 86 10.51 15.90 -0.85
CA SER A 86 11.69 15.84 -1.71
C SER A 86 12.61 14.66 -1.36
N ILE A 87 12.81 14.38 -0.06
CA ILE A 87 13.60 13.22 0.36
C ILE A 87 12.89 11.91 0.01
N MET A 88 11.59 11.80 0.28
CA MET A 88 10.81 10.59 -0.01
C MET A 88 10.81 10.27 -1.50
N VAL A 89 10.52 11.26 -2.34
CA VAL A 89 10.47 11.12 -3.81
C VAL A 89 11.84 10.72 -4.34
N PHE A 90 12.91 11.42 -3.94
CA PHE A 90 14.25 11.12 -4.45
C PHE A 90 14.78 9.77 -3.95
N THR A 91 14.50 9.41 -2.70
CA THR A 91 14.87 8.09 -2.15
C THR A 91 14.14 6.97 -2.89
N TYR A 92 12.84 7.12 -3.15
CA TYR A 92 12.08 6.13 -3.91
C TYR A 92 12.54 6.06 -5.39
N PHE A 93 12.96 7.19 -5.96
CA PHE A 93 13.60 7.21 -7.28
C PHE A 93 14.88 6.38 -7.31
N LEU A 94 15.78 6.53 -6.33
CA LEU A 94 16.96 5.68 -6.20
C LEU A 94 16.57 4.21 -5.99
N GLN A 95 15.56 3.96 -5.16
CA GLN A 95 15.07 2.61 -4.90
C GLN A 95 14.62 1.90 -6.19
N ALA A 96 13.85 2.62 -7.01
CA ALA A 96 13.45 2.12 -8.32
C ALA A 96 14.69 1.92 -9.22
N LEU A 97 15.61 2.89 -9.26
CA LEU A 97 16.83 2.87 -10.10
C LEU A 97 17.64 1.59 -9.87
N ASP A 98 17.83 1.24 -8.61
CA ASP A 98 18.63 0.09 -8.21
C ASP A 98 17.96 -1.23 -8.58
N LYS A 99 16.62 -1.34 -8.46
CA LYS A 99 15.87 -2.49 -9.00
C LYS A 99 15.99 -2.61 -10.51
N GLY A 100 15.86 -1.49 -11.22
CA GLY A 100 15.98 -1.41 -12.68
C GLY A 100 17.38 -1.75 -13.19
N THR A 101 18.41 -1.59 -12.36
CA THR A 101 19.82 -1.82 -12.72
C THR A 101 20.07 -3.25 -13.20
N LEU A 102 19.38 -4.25 -12.65
CA LEU A 102 19.49 -5.62 -13.16
C LEU A 102 19.07 -5.73 -14.62
N SER A 103 17.95 -5.08 -14.97
CA SER A 103 17.41 -5.11 -16.32
C SER A 103 18.40 -4.47 -17.28
N PHE A 104 19.01 -3.34 -16.92
CA PHE A 104 19.99 -2.66 -17.77
C PHE A 104 21.26 -3.48 -17.94
N THR A 105 21.78 -4.05 -16.86
CA THR A 105 23.04 -4.82 -16.86
C THR A 105 22.90 -6.18 -17.54
N SER A 106 21.68 -6.71 -17.68
CA SER A 106 21.41 -7.97 -18.38
C SER A 106 21.92 -7.99 -19.83
N ILE A 107 21.91 -6.84 -20.51
CA ILE A 107 22.39 -6.69 -21.90
C ILE A 107 23.81 -6.13 -22.02
N MET A 108 24.44 -5.81 -20.88
CA MET A 108 25.81 -5.26 -20.76
C MET A 108 26.86 -6.33 -20.41
N GLY A 109 26.49 -7.62 -20.46
CA GLY A 109 27.40 -8.76 -20.27
C GLY A 109 27.36 -9.42 -18.89
N LEU A 110 26.53 -8.94 -17.96
CA LEU A 110 26.44 -9.51 -16.60
C LEU A 110 26.13 -11.02 -16.60
N PRO A 111 25.13 -11.54 -17.34
CA PRO A 111 24.83 -12.97 -17.30
C PRO A 111 25.99 -13.84 -17.81
N THR A 112 26.70 -13.37 -18.84
CA THR A 112 27.86 -14.06 -19.42
C THR A 112 29.05 -14.04 -18.46
N ASP A 113 29.29 -12.92 -17.80
CA ASP A 113 30.43 -12.73 -16.91
C ASP A 113 30.33 -13.53 -15.61
N LEU A 114 29.12 -13.70 -15.09
CA LEU A 114 28.85 -14.51 -13.90
C LEU A 114 28.53 -15.97 -14.22
N LYS A 115 28.60 -16.36 -15.51
CA LYS A 115 28.26 -17.71 -16.00
C LYS A 115 26.88 -18.17 -15.52
N LEU A 116 25.88 -17.29 -15.62
CA LEU A 116 24.53 -17.61 -15.20
C LEU A 116 23.91 -18.62 -16.17
N GLU A 117 23.41 -19.72 -15.62
CA GLU A 117 22.81 -20.81 -16.40
C GLU A 117 21.31 -20.98 -16.09
N GLY A 118 20.55 -21.36 -17.12
CA GLY A 118 19.12 -21.67 -16.98
C GLY A 118 18.34 -20.54 -16.30
N GLN A 119 17.66 -20.88 -15.20
CA GLN A 119 16.76 -19.97 -14.48
C GLN A 119 17.47 -19.07 -13.44
N GLN A 120 18.80 -19.13 -13.34
CA GLN A 120 19.56 -18.39 -12.33
C GLN A 120 19.36 -16.87 -12.43
N PHE A 121 19.26 -16.31 -13.64
CA PHE A 121 18.98 -14.88 -13.81
C PHE A 121 17.63 -14.46 -13.22
N SER A 122 16.58 -15.27 -13.41
CA SER A 122 15.24 -15.04 -12.85
C SER A 122 15.23 -15.07 -11.32
N TRP A 123 16.04 -15.94 -10.72
CA TRP A 123 16.21 -16.02 -9.26
C TRP A 123 16.78 -14.73 -8.66
N LEU A 124 17.62 -13.98 -9.39
CA LEU A 124 18.18 -12.71 -8.91
C LEU A 124 17.13 -11.63 -8.64
N THR A 125 15.98 -11.71 -9.31
CA THR A 125 14.83 -10.82 -9.05
C THR A 125 13.91 -11.42 -8.00
N THR A 126 13.64 -12.72 -8.10
CA THR A 126 12.69 -13.44 -7.22
C THR A 126 13.11 -13.39 -5.75
N CYS A 127 14.40 -13.61 -5.47
CA CYS A 127 14.91 -13.67 -4.10
C CYS A 127 14.75 -12.35 -3.33
N ILE A 128 14.81 -11.19 -4.00
CA ILE A 128 14.58 -9.88 -3.37
C ILE A 128 13.18 -9.82 -2.79
N TYR A 129 12.16 -10.18 -3.57
CA TYR A 129 10.77 -10.08 -3.14
C TYR A 129 10.43 -11.07 -2.03
N ILE A 130 11.02 -12.27 -2.05
CA ILE A 130 10.93 -13.23 -0.95
C ILE A 130 11.56 -12.66 0.33
N ALA A 131 12.76 -12.06 0.22
CA ALA A 131 13.44 -11.44 1.36
C ALA A 131 12.61 -10.28 1.94
N VAL A 132 12.06 -9.41 1.09
CA VAL A 132 11.17 -8.31 1.49
C VAL A 132 9.96 -8.86 2.25
N LEU A 133 9.32 -9.92 1.74
CA LEU A 133 8.14 -10.52 2.39
C LEU A 133 8.45 -11.03 3.81
N ILE A 134 9.62 -11.64 4.02
CA ILE A 134 10.04 -12.17 5.33
C ILE A 134 10.36 -11.02 6.30
N VAL A 135 11.04 -9.98 5.82
CA VAL A 135 11.56 -8.88 6.64
C VAL A 135 10.54 -7.75 6.88
N GLU A 136 9.44 -7.71 6.13
CA GLU A 136 8.38 -6.71 6.25
C GLU A 136 7.82 -6.61 7.68
N TYR A 137 7.47 -7.75 8.29
CA TYR A 137 6.88 -7.75 9.63
C TYR A 137 7.87 -7.26 10.71
N PRO A 138 9.12 -7.80 10.80
CA PRO A 138 10.13 -7.26 11.69
C PRO A 138 10.39 -5.76 11.49
N THR A 139 10.47 -5.32 10.23
CA THR A 139 10.76 -3.93 9.86
C THR A 139 9.66 -2.98 10.30
N ASN A 140 8.38 -3.34 10.09
CA ASN A 140 7.25 -2.56 10.57
C ASN A 140 7.24 -2.40 12.09
N ARG A 141 7.65 -3.44 12.83
CA ARG A 141 7.80 -3.35 14.29
C ARG A 141 8.96 -2.45 14.71
N LEU A 142 10.06 -2.45 13.96
CA LEU A 142 11.21 -1.58 14.21
C LEU A 142 10.91 -0.10 13.92
N ILE A 143 10.17 0.19 12.84
CA ILE A 143 9.75 1.56 12.48
C ILE A 143 8.94 2.21 13.60
N GLN A 144 8.13 1.43 14.34
CA GLN A 144 7.34 1.95 15.47
C GLN A 144 8.18 2.23 16.72
N ARG A 145 9.41 1.72 16.82
CA ARG A 145 10.26 1.82 18.03
C ARG A 145 11.49 2.69 17.84
N LEU A 146 11.97 2.81 16.61
CA LEU A 146 13.20 3.52 16.28
C LEU A 146 12.89 4.90 15.68
N PRO A 147 13.80 5.88 15.82
CA PRO A 147 13.70 7.13 15.08
C PRO A 147 13.70 6.85 13.57
N ILE A 148 12.59 7.16 12.91
CA ILE A 148 12.30 6.70 11.55
C ILE A 148 13.29 7.23 10.52
N ALA A 149 13.74 8.48 10.65
CA ALA A 149 14.66 9.08 9.69
C ALA A 149 16.05 8.47 9.80
N LYS A 150 16.51 8.19 11.04
CA LYS A 150 17.78 7.50 11.29
C LYS A 150 17.74 6.05 10.80
N TYR A 151 16.66 5.34 11.09
CA TYR A 151 16.50 3.96 10.65
C TYR A 151 16.47 3.87 9.12
N LEU A 152 15.70 4.74 8.46
CA LEU A 152 15.66 4.84 7.00
C LEU A 152 17.05 5.16 6.42
N GLY A 153 17.75 6.16 6.96
CA GLY A 153 19.07 6.56 6.45
C GLY A 153 20.14 5.48 6.61
N VAL A 154 20.18 4.77 7.75
CA VAL A 154 21.11 3.63 7.95
C VAL A 154 20.80 2.52 6.95
N SER A 155 19.53 2.18 6.76
CA SER A 155 19.13 1.16 5.81
C SER A 155 19.47 1.55 4.37
N ILE A 156 19.31 2.81 3.97
CA ILE A 156 19.74 3.31 2.65
C ILE A 156 21.25 3.10 2.47
N ILE A 157 22.06 3.41 3.48
CA ILE A 157 23.51 3.21 3.41
C ILE A 157 23.87 1.73 3.26
N LEU A 158 23.28 0.84 4.09
CA LEU A 158 23.54 -0.59 4.03
C LEU A 158 23.12 -1.21 2.68
N TRP A 159 21.96 -0.81 2.20
CA TRP A 159 21.44 -1.17 0.88
C TRP A 159 22.36 -0.69 -0.24
N ALA A 160 22.80 0.56 -0.20
CA ALA A 160 23.68 1.15 -1.20
C ALA A 160 25.10 0.55 -1.22
N ILE A 161 25.65 0.21 -0.04
CA ILE A 161 26.91 -0.55 0.08
C ILE A 161 26.73 -1.92 -0.57
N THR A 162 25.64 -2.60 -0.25
CA THR A 162 25.33 -3.92 -0.83
C THR A 162 25.21 -3.83 -2.35
N LEU A 163 24.57 -2.77 -2.87
CA LEU A 163 24.49 -2.50 -4.31
C LEU A 163 25.88 -2.33 -4.95
N ALA A 164 26.76 -1.52 -4.35
CA ALA A 164 28.12 -1.35 -4.86
C ALA A 164 28.92 -2.66 -4.86
N LEU A 165 28.72 -3.51 -3.84
CA LEU A 165 29.36 -4.83 -3.74
C LEU A 165 28.94 -5.80 -4.86
N HIS A 166 27.83 -5.57 -5.57
CA HIS A 166 27.44 -6.40 -6.72
C HIS A 166 28.49 -6.38 -7.83
N ALA A 167 29.25 -5.29 -7.96
CA ALA A 167 30.33 -5.19 -8.95
C ALA A 167 31.46 -6.20 -8.73
N VAL A 168 31.63 -6.70 -7.49
CA VAL A 168 32.69 -7.65 -7.13
C VAL A 168 32.23 -9.11 -7.32
N ALA A 169 30.94 -9.34 -7.58
CA ALA A 169 30.40 -10.69 -7.75
C ALA A 169 30.99 -11.39 -8.99
N LYS A 170 31.45 -12.63 -8.80
CA LYS A 170 32.04 -13.47 -9.85
C LYS A 170 31.19 -14.71 -10.19
N ASP A 171 30.29 -15.09 -9.29
CA ASP A 171 29.52 -16.33 -9.37
C ASP A 171 28.06 -16.07 -8.98
N PHE A 172 27.17 -16.97 -9.41
CA PHE A 172 25.74 -16.93 -9.08
C PHE A 172 25.48 -16.81 -7.57
N THR A 173 26.15 -17.61 -6.74
CA THR A 173 25.93 -17.63 -5.29
C THR A 173 26.23 -16.26 -4.66
N THR A 174 27.33 -15.63 -5.06
CA THR A 174 27.74 -14.33 -4.52
C THR A 174 26.73 -13.25 -4.87
N ILE A 175 26.29 -13.19 -6.13
CA ILE A 175 25.27 -12.20 -6.52
C ILE A 175 23.92 -12.50 -5.90
N LEU A 176 23.54 -13.77 -5.73
CA LEU A 176 22.29 -14.17 -5.08
C LEU A 176 22.25 -13.71 -3.61
N VAL A 177 23.34 -13.91 -2.85
CA VAL A 177 23.44 -13.46 -1.45
C VAL A 177 23.34 -11.94 -1.37
N LEU A 178 24.08 -11.21 -2.23
CA LEU A 178 24.02 -9.75 -2.28
C LEU A 178 22.60 -9.26 -2.61
N ARG A 179 21.86 -9.98 -3.45
CA ARG A 179 20.46 -9.67 -3.78
C ARG A 179 19.50 -9.89 -2.62
N ILE A 180 19.68 -10.96 -1.86
CA ILE A 180 18.90 -11.20 -0.65
C ILE A 180 19.16 -10.08 0.36
N LEU A 181 20.42 -9.73 0.61
CA LEU A 181 20.80 -8.63 1.50
C LEU A 181 20.21 -7.29 1.03
N LEU A 182 20.25 -7.03 -0.27
CA LEU A 182 19.61 -5.86 -0.89
C LEU A 182 18.13 -5.80 -0.51
N GLY A 183 17.38 -6.90 -0.69
CA GLY A 183 15.96 -6.97 -0.34
C GLY A 183 15.68 -6.79 1.15
N ILE A 184 16.55 -7.30 2.03
CA ILE A 184 16.43 -7.12 3.49
C ILE A 184 16.55 -5.64 3.87
N PHE A 185 17.57 -4.94 3.36
CA PHE A 185 17.80 -3.54 3.70
C PHE A 185 16.82 -2.58 3.02
N GLU A 186 16.29 -2.95 1.85
CA GLU A 186 15.40 -2.11 1.07
C GLU A 186 13.93 -2.17 1.55
N ALA A 187 13.54 -3.22 2.29
CA ALA A 187 12.18 -3.43 2.77
C ALA A 187 11.62 -2.27 3.62
N VAL A 188 12.48 -1.47 4.26
CA VAL A 188 12.08 -0.35 5.12
C VAL A 188 11.46 0.84 4.39
N CYS A 189 11.81 1.05 3.12
CA CYS A 189 11.53 2.32 2.43
C CYS A 189 10.02 2.59 2.33
N GLN A 190 9.27 1.62 1.81
CA GLN A 190 7.83 1.77 1.56
C GLN A 190 7.01 1.95 2.86
N PRO A 191 7.12 1.09 3.89
CA PRO A 191 6.40 1.30 5.14
C PRO A 191 6.81 2.60 5.84
N SER A 192 8.09 2.98 5.77
CA SER A 192 8.54 4.25 6.34
C SER A 192 7.91 5.45 5.66
N PHE A 193 7.75 5.43 4.33
CA PHE A 193 7.09 6.52 3.60
C PHE A 193 5.60 6.63 3.91
N VAL A 194 4.91 5.51 4.12
CA VAL A 194 3.51 5.53 4.56
C VAL A 194 3.40 6.12 5.96
N TYR A 195 4.28 5.73 6.88
CA TYR A 195 4.30 6.28 8.25
C TYR A 195 4.69 7.77 8.28
N LEU A 196 5.68 8.19 7.50
CA LEU A 196 6.04 9.60 7.36
C LEU A 196 4.89 10.42 6.76
N SER A 197 4.16 9.85 5.79
CA SER A 197 2.99 10.50 5.21
C SER A 197 1.92 10.74 6.28
N SER A 198 1.67 9.77 7.16
CA SER A 198 0.68 9.94 8.24
C SER A 198 1.11 10.92 9.32
N MET A 199 2.42 11.08 9.53
CA MET A 199 3.01 11.98 10.51
C MET A 199 3.03 13.45 10.07
N TRP A 200 3.32 13.72 8.79
CA TRP A 200 3.56 15.08 8.30
C TRP A 200 2.40 15.67 7.48
N TYR A 201 1.50 14.85 6.96
CA TYR A 201 0.45 15.29 6.02
C TYR A 201 -0.96 15.03 6.53
N LYS A 202 -1.89 15.92 6.13
CA LYS A 202 -3.32 15.69 6.36
C LYS A 202 -3.81 14.47 5.57
N ARG A 203 -4.85 13.78 6.05
CA ARG A 203 -5.43 12.58 5.41
C ARG A 203 -5.75 12.77 3.92
N GLU A 204 -6.25 13.94 3.55
CA GLU A 204 -6.58 14.30 2.16
C GLU A 204 -5.34 14.47 1.27
N GLU A 205 -4.20 14.79 1.88
CA GLU A 205 -2.93 15.05 1.18
C GLU A 205 -2.08 13.79 1.03
N GLN A 206 -2.24 12.82 1.94
CA GLN A 206 -1.48 11.57 1.95
C GLN A 206 -1.59 10.79 0.63
N ALA A 207 -2.78 10.75 0.01
CA ALA A 207 -2.98 10.06 -1.25
C ALA A 207 -2.14 10.68 -2.39
N ALA A 208 -2.06 12.01 -2.45
CA ALA A 208 -1.22 12.71 -3.44
C ALA A 208 0.26 12.47 -3.19
N THR A 209 0.70 12.53 -1.92
CA THR A 209 2.07 12.20 -1.51
C THR A 209 2.47 10.80 -1.97
N VAL A 210 1.58 9.81 -1.79
CA VAL A 210 1.78 8.43 -2.27
C VAL A 210 1.97 8.36 -3.78
N SER A 211 1.12 9.05 -4.54
CA SER A 211 1.24 9.09 -5.99
C SER A 211 2.56 9.72 -6.46
N TYR A 212 3.03 10.81 -5.82
CA TYR A 212 4.25 11.50 -6.26
C TYR A 212 5.49 10.64 -6.20
N TRP A 213 5.70 9.89 -5.11
CA TRP A 213 6.86 8.99 -5.07
C TRP A 213 6.65 7.77 -5.97
N TYR A 214 5.44 7.20 -6.06
CA TYR A 214 5.18 6.03 -6.92
C TYR A 214 5.46 6.31 -8.42
N MET A 215 5.22 7.55 -8.88
CA MET A 215 5.54 8.01 -10.24
C MET A 215 7.02 7.90 -10.60
N MET A 216 7.93 7.86 -9.62
CA MET A 216 9.37 7.73 -9.88
C MET A 216 9.76 6.39 -10.48
N ASN A 217 8.90 5.36 -10.46
CA ASN A 217 9.10 4.16 -11.27
C ASN A 217 9.21 4.47 -12.77
N GLY A 218 8.42 5.44 -13.27
CA GLY A 218 8.56 5.92 -14.64
C GLY A 218 9.82 6.75 -14.85
N GLY A 219 10.14 7.62 -13.86
CA GLY A 219 11.37 8.41 -13.86
C GLY A 219 12.64 7.56 -13.90
N GLN A 220 12.64 6.42 -13.20
CA GLN A 220 13.70 5.43 -13.21
C GLN A 220 14.00 4.91 -14.62
N GLN A 221 13.00 4.63 -15.44
CA GLN A 221 13.23 4.12 -16.79
C GLN A 221 13.86 5.18 -17.69
N ILE A 222 13.47 6.46 -17.52
CA ILE A 222 14.03 7.58 -18.27
C ILE A 222 15.50 7.82 -17.88
N VAL A 223 15.76 8.05 -16.58
CA VAL A 223 17.10 8.39 -16.11
C VAL A 223 18.02 7.17 -16.10
N GLY A 224 17.50 6.01 -15.68
CA GLY A 224 18.22 4.75 -15.69
C GLY A 224 18.61 4.31 -17.10
N GLY A 225 17.72 4.44 -18.08
CA GLY A 225 18.05 4.17 -19.49
C GLY A 225 19.13 5.10 -20.03
N LEU A 226 19.05 6.40 -19.72
CA LEU A 226 20.07 7.39 -20.10
C LEU A 226 21.44 7.08 -19.47
N LEU A 227 21.47 6.81 -18.16
CA LEU A 227 22.71 6.48 -17.46
C LEU A 227 23.28 5.17 -17.98
N ALA A 228 22.45 4.14 -18.18
CA ALA A 228 22.88 2.86 -18.74
C ALA A 228 23.41 3.00 -20.18
N TYR A 229 22.85 3.90 -20.99
CA TYR A 229 23.42 4.28 -22.29
C TYR A 229 24.83 4.85 -22.13
N CYS A 230 25.02 5.83 -21.24
CA CYS A 230 26.33 6.43 -20.97
C CYS A 230 27.35 5.41 -20.48
N PHE A 231 27.00 4.54 -19.52
CA PHE A 231 27.89 3.50 -19.02
C PHE A 231 28.18 2.43 -20.07
N SER A 232 27.26 2.17 -21.01
CA SER A 232 27.49 1.24 -22.13
C SER A 232 28.51 1.76 -23.15
N LEU A 233 28.82 3.06 -23.15
CA LEU A 233 29.89 3.64 -23.98
C LEU A 233 31.30 3.36 -23.42
N ILE A 234 31.41 2.88 -22.18
CA ILE A 234 32.68 2.42 -21.62
C ILE A 234 33.06 1.13 -22.36
N LYS A 235 33.91 1.28 -23.39
CA LYS A 235 34.48 0.16 -24.15
C LYS A 235 35.62 -0.46 -23.35
N SER A 236 35.55 -1.74 -23.02
CA SER A 236 36.72 -2.53 -22.59
C SER A 236 37.64 -2.77 -23.82
N PRO A 237 39.00 -2.66 -23.84
CA PRO A 237 40.04 -2.77 -22.78
C PRO A 237 41.16 -1.65 -22.78
N PRO A 238 42.16 -1.58 -21.85
CA PRO A 238 42.55 -2.45 -20.73
C PRO A 238 42.11 -1.92 -19.36
N SER A 239 40.90 -1.39 -19.23
CA SER A 239 40.33 -1.06 -17.92
C SER A 239 39.92 -2.35 -17.20
N SER A 240 40.30 -2.51 -15.93
CA SER A 240 39.89 -3.62 -15.07
C SER A 240 38.37 -3.65 -14.77
N LEU A 241 37.67 -2.56 -15.09
CA LEU A 241 36.26 -2.35 -14.77
C LEU A 241 35.36 -2.57 -15.99
N LYS A 242 34.39 -3.48 -15.88
CA LYS A 242 33.37 -3.72 -16.91
C LYS A 242 32.23 -2.71 -16.82
N SER A 243 31.54 -2.44 -17.92
CA SER A 243 30.46 -1.44 -17.99
C SER A 243 29.34 -1.69 -16.97
N TRP A 244 28.96 -2.96 -16.75
CA TRP A 244 27.96 -3.33 -15.75
C TRP A 244 28.47 -3.21 -14.30
N GLN A 245 29.77 -3.34 -14.06
CA GLN A 245 30.36 -3.11 -12.73
C GLN A 245 30.38 -1.61 -12.41
N ALA A 246 30.67 -0.78 -13.41
CA ALA A 246 30.70 0.67 -13.29
C ALA A 246 29.35 1.24 -12.84
N ILE A 247 28.24 0.75 -13.42
CA ILE A 247 26.90 1.23 -13.05
C ILE A 247 26.53 0.87 -11.61
N PHE A 248 26.84 -0.36 -11.13
CA PHE A 248 26.58 -0.73 -9.73
C PHE A 248 27.42 0.09 -8.74
N ILE A 249 28.69 0.35 -9.04
CA ILE A 249 29.56 1.18 -8.19
C ILE A 249 29.06 2.64 -8.18
N ALA A 250 28.71 3.18 -9.33
CA ALA A 250 28.24 4.56 -9.42
C ALA A 250 26.91 4.75 -8.68
N TYR A 251 25.95 3.85 -8.88
CA TYR A 251 24.65 3.93 -8.22
C TYR A 251 24.79 3.69 -6.71
N GLY A 252 25.53 2.65 -6.31
CA GLY A 252 25.79 2.37 -4.90
C GLY A 252 26.52 3.52 -4.21
N GLY A 253 27.56 4.08 -4.83
CA GLY A 253 28.29 5.23 -4.29
C GLY A 253 27.42 6.46 -4.14
N PHE A 254 26.61 6.79 -5.15
CA PHE A 254 25.68 7.92 -5.08
C PHE A 254 24.60 7.70 -4.01
N SER A 255 24.02 6.49 -3.92
CA SER A 255 23.03 6.14 -2.92
C SER A 255 23.60 6.14 -1.49
N VAL A 256 24.89 5.81 -1.30
CA VAL A 256 25.57 5.96 0.01
C VAL A 256 25.64 7.44 0.41
N LEU A 257 26.08 8.31 -0.50
CA LEU A 257 26.13 9.76 -0.24
C LEU A 257 24.74 10.30 0.08
N TRP A 258 23.72 9.82 -0.64
CA TRP A 258 22.34 10.17 -0.38
C TRP A 258 21.86 9.67 0.99
N GLY A 259 22.18 8.43 1.38
CA GLY A 259 21.85 7.90 2.70
C GLY A 259 22.47 8.70 3.84
N ILE A 260 23.73 9.14 3.70
CA ILE A 260 24.38 10.05 4.65
C ILE A 260 23.66 11.40 4.69
N PHE A 261 23.28 11.94 3.54
CA PHE A 261 22.50 13.17 3.47
C PHE A 261 21.15 13.02 4.19
N VAL A 262 20.44 11.92 4.00
CA VAL A 262 19.17 11.61 4.69
C VAL A 262 19.38 11.56 6.20
N LEU A 263 20.45 10.90 6.68
CA LEU A 263 20.74 10.83 8.12
C LEU A 263 20.95 12.20 8.79
N ILE A 264 21.51 13.17 8.07
CA ILE A 264 21.83 14.50 8.60
C ILE A 264 20.65 15.46 8.40
N TYR A 265 20.00 15.39 7.24
CA TYR A 265 19.03 16.39 6.78
C TYR A 265 17.57 16.01 7.10
N MET A 266 17.23 14.73 7.23
CA MET A 266 15.85 14.33 7.46
C MET A 266 15.47 14.42 8.95
N PRO A 267 14.42 15.18 9.32
CA PRO A 267 13.95 15.23 10.70
C PRO A 267 13.18 13.95 11.07
N ASP A 268 13.44 13.40 12.26
CA ASP A 268 12.75 12.20 12.78
C ASP A 268 11.26 12.46 13.09
N SER A 269 10.91 13.68 13.50
CA SER A 269 9.54 14.09 13.83
C SER A 269 9.39 15.60 13.66
N PRO A 270 8.16 16.14 13.48
CA PRO A 270 7.91 17.58 13.54
C PRO A 270 8.46 18.22 14.82
N MET A 271 8.45 17.45 15.91
CA MET A 271 8.85 17.87 17.25
C MET A 271 10.37 18.01 17.38
N ARG A 272 11.10 17.02 16.86
CA ARG A 272 12.57 16.96 16.88
C ARG A 272 13.22 17.72 15.72
N ALA A 273 12.42 18.29 14.82
CA ALA A 273 12.91 19.01 13.65
C ALA A 273 13.59 20.33 14.03
N LYS A 274 14.93 20.33 14.14
CA LYS A 274 15.71 21.55 14.42
C LYS A 274 15.64 22.62 13.30
N CYS A 275 15.05 22.29 12.16
CA CYS A 275 14.95 23.15 10.98
C CYS A 275 13.72 24.05 10.93
N PHE A 276 12.76 23.90 11.86
CA PHE A 276 11.55 24.70 11.92
C PHE A 276 11.53 25.55 13.19
N SER A 277 10.90 26.73 13.12
CA SER A 277 10.69 27.58 14.31
C SER A 277 9.75 26.88 15.30
N GLU A 278 9.85 27.18 16.59
CA GLU A 278 8.97 26.58 17.61
C GLU A 278 7.48 26.88 17.36
N GLU A 279 7.18 28.04 16.76
CA GLU A 279 5.82 28.40 16.33
C GLU A 279 5.35 27.54 15.14
N ASP A 280 6.18 27.42 14.09
CA ASP A 280 5.83 26.59 12.93
C ASP A 280 5.65 25.11 13.34
N LYS A 281 6.45 24.60 14.30
CA LYS A 281 6.28 23.24 14.84
C LYS A 281 4.93 23.02 15.49
N LYS A 282 4.48 23.96 16.32
CA LYS A 282 3.14 23.90 16.96
C LYS A 282 2.05 23.86 15.90
N LEU A 283 2.13 24.74 14.90
CA LEU A 283 1.16 24.78 13.81
C LEU A 283 1.21 23.51 12.93
N MET A 284 2.39 22.92 12.71
CA MET A 284 2.53 21.66 11.98
C MET A 284 1.88 20.49 12.72
N ILE A 285 1.99 20.43 14.05
CA ILE A 285 1.35 19.39 14.87
C ILE A 285 -0.16 19.59 14.87
N GLU A 286 -0.62 20.83 15.06
CA GLU A 286 -2.05 21.15 15.04
C GLU A 286 -2.69 20.83 13.67
N ARG A 287 -1.95 21.07 12.57
CA ARG A 287 -2.39 20.70 11.22
C ARG A 287 -2.78 19.23 11.10
N VAL A 288 -1.99 18.34 11.69
CA VAL A 288 -2.24 16.89 11.67
C VAL A 288 -3.09 16.42 12.85
N ARG A 289 -3.43 17.29 13.82
CA ARG A 289 -4.38 16.97 14.91
C ARG A 289 -5.75 16.57 14.37
N SER A 290 -6.20 17.20 13.28
CA SER A 290 -7.44 16.83 12.59
C SER A 290 -7.41 15.43 11.96
N ASN A 291 -6.22 14.83 11.78
CA ASN A 291 -6.14 13.45 11.29
C ASN A 291 -6.70 12.44 12.30
N GLN A 292 -6.87 12.82 13.57
CA GLN A 292 -7.33 11.95 14.66
C GLN A 292 -6.56 10.62 14.72
N THR A 293 -5.30 10.63 14.28
CA THR A 293 -4.41 9.47 14.22
C THR A 293 -4.04 8.92 15.61
N GLY A 294 -4.43 9.65 16.66
CA GLY A 294 -4.30 9.26 18.07
C GLY A 294 -5.36 8.27 18.60
N VAL A 295 -6.44 7.97 17.87
CA VAL A 295 -7.36 6.88 18.27
C VAL A 295 -7.83 6.09 17.03
N GLN A 296 -6.91 5.36 16.39
CA GLN A 296 -7.32 4.04 15.92
C GLN A 296 -7.79 3.28 17.16
N ASN A 297 -8.97 2.69 17.12
CA ASN A 297 -9.46 1.83 18.18
C ASN A 297 -8.36 0.77 18.46
N ARG A 298 -7.62 0.90 19.57
CA ARG A 298 -6.51 -0.02 19.92
C ARG A 298 -7.02 -1.43 20.26
N ARG A 299 -8.33 -1.63 20.27
CA ARG A 299 -8.96 -2.92 20.46
C ARG A 299 -8.95 -3.67 19.14
N PHE A 300 -7.97 -4.56 18.99
CA PHE A 300 -8.00 -5.61 18.00
C PHE A 300 -9.31 -6.40 18.14
N ARG A 301 -10.14 -6.38 17.10
CA ARG A 301 -11.41 -7.13 17.07
C ARG A 301 -11.24 -8.37 16.18
N SER A 302 -11.22 -9.55 16.78
CA SER A 302 -11.09 -10.82 16.04
C SER A 302 -12.23 -11.04 15.05
N GLU A 303 -13.43 -10.55 15.35
CA GLU A 303 -14.59 -10.60 14.46
C GLU A 303 -14.33 -9.92 13.12
N GLN A 304 -13.72 -8.73 13.13
CA GLN A 304 -13.35 -8.00 11.92
C GLN A 304 -12.27 -8.72 11.09
N VAL A 305 -11.41 -9.52 11.73
CA VAL A 305 -10.42 -10.36 11.02
C VAL A 305 -11.14 -11.44 10.22
N TRP A 306 -12.09 -12.12 10.86
CA TRP A 306 -12.86 -13.19 10.20
C TRP A 306 -13.78 -12.63 9.11
N GLU A 307 -14.34 -11.44 9.35
CA GLU A 307 -15.09 -10.71 8.32
C GLU A 307 -14.20 -10.38 7.11
N ALA A 308 -12.98 -9.87 7.33
CA ALA A 308 -12.02 -9.59 6.26
C ALA A 308 -11.72 -10.83 5.42
N LEU A 309 -11.38 -11.94 6.07
CA LEU A 309 -10.99 -13.19 5.39
C LEU A 309 -12.14 -13.82 4.59
N LYS A 310 -13.39 -13.64 5.04
CA LYS A 310 -14.59 -14.08 4.33
C LYS A 310 -15.07 -13.10 3.27
N ASP A 311 -14.50 -11.90 3.20
CA ASP A 311 -14.94 -10.88 2.28
C ASP A 311 -14.44 -11.13 0.84
N PRO A 312 -15.33 -11.36 -0.15
CA PRO A 312 -14.91 -11.54 -1.53
C PRO A 312 -14.12 -10.34 -2.06
N GLN A 313 -14.40 -9.13 -1.56
CA GLN A 313 -13.71 -7.91 -1.95
C GLN A 313 -12.21 -7.96 -1.63
N MET A 314 -11.81 -8.53 -0.48
CA MET A 314 -10.40 -8.69 -0.11
C MET A 314 -9.67 -9.55 -1.15
N TRP A 315 -10.23 -10.71 -1.48
CA TRP A 315 -9.62 -11.64 -2.44
C TRP A 315 -9.59 -11.06 -3.86
N CYS A 316 -10.58 -10.25 -4.24
CA CYS A 316 -10.52 -9.52 -5.51
C CYS A 316 -9.32 -8.57 -5.55
N TYR A 317 -9.06 -7.81 -4.48
CA TYR A 317 -7.88 -6.95 -4.42
C TYR A 317 -6.56 -7.74 -4.44
N CYS A 318 -6.48 -8.85 -3.71
CA CYS A 318 -5.32 -9.75 -3.77
C CYS A 318 -5.09 -10.32 -5.18
N LEU A 319 -6.15 -10.74 -5.88
CA LEU A 319 -6.06 -11.23 -7.26
C LEU A 319 -5.64 -10.12 -8.23
N ILE A 320 -6.17 -8.90 -8.08
CA ILE A 320 -5.72 -7.74 -8.86
C ILE A 320 -4.23 -7.49 -8.61
N ALA A 321 -3.78 -7.54 -7.36
CA ALA A 321 -2.37 -7.38 -7.00
C ALA A 321 -1.50 -8.46 -7.66
N ILE A 322 -1.87 -9.74 -7.60
CA ILE A 322 -1.10 -10.83 -8.25
C ILE A 322 -1.08 -10.68 -9.77
N CYS A 323 -2.24 -10.50 -10.40
CA CYS A 323 -2.38 -10.43 -11.86
C CYS A 323 -1.69 -9.21 -12.48
N THR A 324 -1.41 -8.17 -11.70
CA THR A 324 -0.64 -7.00 -12.16
C THR A 324 0.84 -7.14 -11.81
N THR A 325 1.20 -7.59 -10.61
CA THR A 325 2.60 -7.66 -10.18
C THR A 325 3.41 -8.79 -10.83
N LEU A 326 2.75 -9.89 -11.18
CA LEU A 326 3.38 -10.99 -11.91
C LEU A 326 3.90 -10.52 -13.27
N PRO A 327 3.08 -9.92 -14.16
CA PRO A 327 3.60 -9.32 -15.38
C PRO A 327 4.62 -8.21 -15.14
N THR A 328 4.41 -7.34 -14.14
CA THR A 328 5.32 -6.22 -13.85
C THR A 328 6.75 -6.67 -13.58
N SER A 329 6.93 -7.62 -12.67
CA SER A 329 8.26 -8.06 -12.25
C SER A 329 8.99 -8.83 -13.35
N GLY A 330 8.27 -9.70 -14.07
CA GLY A 330 8.82 -10.44 -15.20
C GLY A 330 9.25 -9.51 -16.34
N LEU A 331 8.34 -8.65 -16.82
CA LEU A 331 8.65 -7.67 -17.87
C LEU A 331 9.73 -6.69 -17.42
N GLY A 332 9.71 -6.24 -16.15
CA GLY A 332 10.73 -5.34 -15.62
C GLY A 332 12.13 -5.93 -15.69
N ALA A 333 12.31 -7.17 -15.22
CA ALA A 333 13.62 -7.84 -15.20
C ALA A 333 14.14 -8.19 -16.61
N PHE A 334 13.25 -8.60 -17.51
CA PHE A 334 13.60 -9.06 -18.86
C PHE A 334 13.45 -8.00 -19.96
N ALA A 335 12.99 -6.78 -19.64
CA ALA A 335 12.68 -5.73 -20.62
C ALA A 335 13.77 -5.53 -21.66
N ASN A 336 15.00 -5.29 -21.22
CA ASN A 336 16.11 -5.04 -22.13
C ASN A 336 16.51 -6.29 -22.92
N ILE A 337 16.39 -7.49 -22.35
CA ILE A 337 16.65 -8.76 -23.06
C ILE A 337 15.64 -8.93 -24.20
N ILE A 338 14.36 -8.67 -23.93
CA ILE A 338 13.28 -8.73 -24.92
C ILE A 338 13.47 -7.67 -26.00
N ILE A 339 13.74 -6.42 -25.64
CA ILE A 339 13.97 -5.36 -26.64
C ILE A 339 15.19 -5.70 -27.51
N LYS A 340 16.27 -6.21 -26.92
CA LYS A 340 17.47 -6.63 -27.67
C LYS A 340 17.20 -7.82 -28.60
N SER A 341 16.28 -8.72 -28.27
CA SER A 341 15.95 -9.87 -29.13
C SER A 341 15.26 -9.48 -30.45
N PHE A 342 14.75 -8.25 -30.55
CA PHE A 342 14.27 -7.66 -31.82
C PHE A 342 15.40 -7.13 -32.74
N ASN A 343 16.65 -7.56 -32.53
CA ASN A 343 17.85 -7.16 -33.27
C ASN A 343 18.28 -5.70 -33.10
N PHE A 344 17.92 -5.06 -31.98
CA PHE A 344 18.47 -3.75 -31.61
C PHE A 344 19.87 -3.89 -30.98
N THR A 345 20.73 -2.90 -31.24
CA THR A 345 22.01 -2.81 -30.54
C THR A 345 21.81 -2.46 -29.06
N THR A 346 22.78 -2.80 -28.20
CA THR A 346 22.72 -2.46 -26.76
C THR A 346 22.41 -0.97 -26.54
N LEU A 347 23.05 -0.06 -27.29
CA LEU A 347 22.82 1.37 -27.18
C LEU A 347 21.39 1.78 -27.59
N GLN A 348 20.87 1.21 -28.69
CA GLN A 348 19.48 1.47 -29.10
C GLN A 348 18.49 0.94 -28.06
N THR A 349 18.74 -0.24 -27.49
CA THR A 349 17.89 -0.82 -26.45
C THR A 349 17.81 0.08 -25.22
N GLN A 350 18.93 0.65 -24.75
CA GLN A 350 18.93 1.58 -23.62
C GLN A 350 18.14 2.87 -23.93
N LEU A 351 18.24 3.39 -25.15
CA LEU A 351 17.48 4.57 -25.57
C LEU A 351 15.96 4.29 -25.63
N LEU A 352 15.58 3.10 -26.10
CA LEU A 352 14.19 2.64 -26.13
C LEU A 352 13.59 2.48 -24.73
N ALA A 353 14.40 2.12 -23.72
CA ALA A 353 13.95 2.10 -22.33
C ALA A 353 13.51 3.48 -21.81
N MET A 354 14.08 4.57 -22.32
CA MET A 354 13.65 5.93 -21.96
C MET A 354 12.22 6.22 -22.44
N VAL A 355 11.89 5.78 -23.66
CA VAL A 355 10.55 5.92 -24.24
C VAL A 355 9.51 5.16 -23.41
N LEU A 356 9.89 3.99 -22.90
CA LEU A 356 9.06 3.18 -22.00
C LEU A 356 8.66 3.96 -20.74
N GLY A 357 9.61 4.69 -20.15
CA GLY A 357 9.36 5.53 -18.97
C GLY A 357 8.34 6.64 -19.21
N VAL A 358 8.45 7.35 -20.34
CA VAL A 358 7.49 8.41 -20.73
C VAL A 358 6.08 7.82 -20.92
N TYR A 359 6.00 6.64 -21.52
CA TYR A 359 4.73 5.94 -21.71
C TYR A 359 4.07 5.56 -20.38
N ILE A 360 4.83 4.97 -19.43
CA ILE A 360 4.32 4.62 -18.09
C ILE A 360 3.75 5.85 -17.39
N ILE A 361 4.47 6.98 -17.39
CA ILE A 361 4.02 8.22 -16.74
C ILE A 361 2.71 8.70 -17.40
N SER A 362 2.66 8.69 -18.73
CA SER A 362 1.49 9.11 -19.49
C SER A 362 0.26 8.25 -19.16
N VAL A 363 0.42 6.92 -19.07
CA VAL A 363 -0.63 5.96 -18.69
C VAL A 363 -1.12 6.21 -17.25
N LEU A 364 -0.22 6.38 -16.30
CA LEU A 364 -0.59 6.59 -14.89
C LEU A 364 -1.34 7.91 -14.68
N LEU A 365 -0.90 8.99 -15.35
CA LEU A 365 -1.57 10.29 -15.27
C LEU A 365 -2.94 10.27 -15.98
N SER A 366 -3.01 9.71 -17.18
CA SER A 366 -4.25 9.65 -17.95
C SER A 366 -5.30 8.75 -17.29
N SER A 367 -4.90 7.62 -16.71
CA SER A 367 -5.82 6.73 -15.98
C SER A 367 -6.37 7.38 -14.71
N THR A 368 -5.51 8.06 -13.94
CA THR A 368 -5.94 8.79 -12.73
C THR A 368 -6.89 9.93 -13.08
N TRP A 369 -6.56 10.71 -14.12
CA TRP A 369 -7.44 11.79 -14.61
C TRP A 369 -8.80 11.26 -15.06
N LEU A 370 -8.82 10.16 -15.82
CA LEU A 370 -10.06 9.57 -16.34
C LEU A 370 -10.91 8.96 -15.21
N ALA A 371 -10.29 8.29 -14.24
CA ALA A 371 -10.98 7.75 -13.07
C ALA A 371 -11.62 8.85 -12.23
N ASN A 372 -10.91 9.95 -12.00
CA ASN A 372 -11.45 11.11 -11.27
C ASN A 372 -12.59 11.81 -12.02
N LYS A 373 -12.48 11.95 -13.35
CA LYS A 373 -13.51 12.59 -14.18
C LYS A 373 -14.78 11.75 -14.30
N THR A 374 -14.63 10.44 -14.52
CA THR A 374 -15.77 9.53 -14.72
C THR A 374 -16.38 9.06 -13.40
N LYS A 375 -15.61 9.09 -12.31
CA LYS A 375 -15.95 8.47 -11.02
C LYS A 375 -16.26 6.96 -11.15
N GLN A 376 -15.76 6.30 -12.20
CA GLN A 376 -16.00 4.89 -12.51
C GLN A 376 -14.67 4.11 -12.48
N ASN A 377 -14.14 3.87 -11.28
CA ASN A 377 -12.80 3.33 -11.11
C ASN A 377 -12.62 1.97 -11.80
N LEU A 378 -13.56 1.03 -11.65
CA LEU A 378 -13.39 -0.33 -12.22
C LEU A 378 -13.54 -0.35 -13.75
N LEU A 379 -14.37 0.53 -14.32
CA LEU A 379 -14.48 0.62 -15.79
C LEU A 379 -13.20 1.18 -16.39
N VAL A 380 -12.63 2.22 -15.77
CA VAL A 380 -11.35 2.77 -16.19
C VAL A 380 -10.24 1.74 -16.03
N MET A 381 -10.22 0.94 -14.95
CA MET A 381 -9.30 -0.21 -14.85
C MET A 381 -9.44 -1.14 -16.05
N GLY A 382 -10.66 -1.59 -16.36
CA GLY A 382 -10.90 -2.51 -17.49
C GLY A 382 -10.42 -1.96 -18.83
N ILE A 383 -10.65 -0.67 -19.10
CA ILE A 383 -10.21 0.01 -20.33
C ILE A 383 -8.68 -0.04 -20.46
N TYR A 384 -7.94 0.22 -19.38
CA TYR A 384 -6.47 0.24 -19.42
C TYR A 384 -5.83 -1.17 -19.46
N VAL A 385 -6.61 -2.23 -19.25
CA VAL A 385 -6.15 -3.60 -19.49
C VAL A 385 -6.17 -3.95 -20.99
N ILE A 386 -7.06 -3.36 -21.79
CA ILE A 386 -7.22 -3.66 -23.22
C ILE A 386 -5.92 -3.44 -24.02
N PRO A 387 -5.20 -2.30 -23.91
CA PRO A 387 -3.93 -2.14 -24.60
C PRO A 387 -2.89 -3.19 -24.20
N SER A 388 -2.98 -3.75 -22.99
CA SER A 388 -2.03 -4.77 -22.52
C SER A 388 -2.22 -6.10 -23.25
N PHE A 389 -3.48 -6.44 -23.58
CA PHE A 389 -3.80 -7.60 -24.44
C PHE A 389 -3.23 -7.41 -25.85
N VAL A 390 -3.54 -6.28 -26.49
CA VAL A 390 -3.05 -5.94 -27.83
C VAL A 390 -1.52 -5.92 -27.84
N GLY A 391 -0.93 -5.40 -26.76
CA GLY A 391 0.50 -5.30 -26.56
C GLY A 391 1.21 -6.65 -26.50
N THR A 392 0.54 -7.67 -25.97
CA THR A 392 1.11 -9.01 -25.82
C THR A 392 1.05 -9.81 -27.12
N THR A 393 0.21 -9.42 -28.07
CA THR A 393 -0.02 -10.13 -29.34
C THR A 393 0.76 -9.58 -30.56
N GLY A 394 1.53 -8.49 -30.43
CA GLY A 394 2.19 -7.84 -31.60
C GLY A 394 3.70 -7.55 -31.46
N LEU A 395 4.28 -6.90 -32.48
CA LEU A 395 5.71 -6.51 -32.61
C LEU A 395 6.13 -5.41 -31.61
N LEU A 396 7.40 -4.95 -31.60
CA LEU A 396 7.98 -4.01 -30.60
C LEU A 396 7.08 -2.85 -30.11
N PHE A 397 6.28 -2.21 -30.97
CA PHE A 397 5.32 -1.17 -30.55
C PHE A 397 4.28 -1.71 -29.54
N SER A 398 3.88 -2.96 -29.70
CA SER A 398 3.02 -3.72 -28.80
C SER A 398 3.67 -3.92 -27.43
N TYR A 399 4.99 -4.09 -27.31
CA TYR A 399 5.66 -4.22 -26.00
C TYR A 399 5.40 -3.02 -25.08
N TYR A 400 5.41 -1.80 -25.62
CA TYR A 400 5.10 -0.60 -24.84
C TYR A 400 3.67 -0.64 -24.29
N LEU A 401 2.71 -1.07 -25.11
CA LEU A 401 1.29 -1.16 -24.75
C LEU A 401 1.04 -2.16 -23.61
N VAL A 402 1.91 -3.18 -23.46
CA VAL A 402 1.83 -4.18 -22.39
C VAL A 402 1.82 -3.52 -21.02
N LEU A 403 2.49 -2.39 -20.79
CA LEU A 403 2.58 -1.79 -19.46
C LEU A 403 1.31 -1.03 -19.02
N SER A 404 0.27 -0.95 -19.86
CA SER A 404 -0.96 -0.22 -19.54
C SER A 404 -1.68 -0.72 -18.29
N PHE A 405 -1.55 -2.02 -17.98
CA PHE A 405 -2.18 -2.62 -16.79
C PHE A 405 -1.67 -2.03 -15.46
N TRP A 406 -0.54 -1.30 -15.44
CA TRP A 406 -0.05 -0.60 -14.24
C TRP A 406 -1.08 0.39 -13.67
N ALA A 407 -1.93 0.94 -14.53
CA ALA A 407 -3.06 1.76 -14.14
C ALA A 407 -4.01 1.00 -13.19
N ALA A 408 -4.26 -0.29 -13.44
CA ALA A 408 -5.14 -1.12 -12.63
C ALA A 408 -4.62 -1.27 -11.19
N GLN A 409 -3.32 -1.51 -11.02
CA GLN A 409 -2.70 -1.63 -9.70
C GLN A 409 -2.83 -0.34 -8.88
N THR A 410 -2.56 0.81 -9.51
CA THR A 410 -2.64 2.13 -8.85
C THR A 410 -4.07 2.42 -8.40
N MET A 411 -5.05 2.17 -9.27
CA MET A 411 -6.46 2.36 -8.92
C MET A 411 -6.93 1.38 -7.83
N ALA A 412 -6.43 0.15 -7.81
CA ALA A 412 -6.84 -0.86 -6.83
C ALA A 412 -6.42 -0.46 -5.42
N MET A 413 -5.20 0.06 -5.26
CA MET A 413 -4.72 0.63 -3.99
C MET A 413 -5.61 1.77 -3.49
N SER A 414 -6.06 2.66 -4.39
CA SER A 414 -7.01 3.72 -4.04
C SER A 414 -8.35 3.13 -3.55
N MET A 415 -8.86 2.08 -4.21
CA MET A 415 -10.13 1.46 -3.85
C MET A 415 -10.09 0.73 -2.50
N ILE A 416 -8.99 0.05 -2.15
CA ILE A 416 -8.81 -0.55 -0.81
C ILE A 416 -9.03 0.49 0.29
N SER A 417 -8.50 1.71 0.10
CA SER A 417 -8.63 2.78 1.10
C SER A 417 -10.06 3.33 1.25
N ARG A 418 -10.88 3.22 0.19
CA ARG A 418 -12.22 3.82 0.06
C ARG A 418 -13.37 2.84 0.31
N ASN A 419 -13.15 1.56 0.05
CA ASN A 419 -14.20 0.53 0.10
C ASN A 419 -14.08 -0.39 1.32
N ILE A 420 -13.08 -0.20 2.18
CA ILE A 420 -12.86 -1.01 3.37
C ILE A 420 -12.89 -0.11 4.60
N ALA A 421 -13.80 -0.41 5.52
CA ALA A 421 -13.95 0.26 6.80
C ALA A 421 -13.83 -0.76 7.96
N GLY A 422 -13.64 -0.26 9.17
CA GLY A 422 -13.17 -1.04 10.31
C GLY A 422 -11.65 -1.10 10.37
N GLN A 423 -11.06 -0.66 11.49
CA GLN A 423 -9.60 -0.54 11.62
C GLN A 423 -8.88 -1.89 11.54
N THR A 424 -9.43 -2.91 12.21
CA THR A 424 -8.83 -4.26 12.20
C THR A 424 -9.01 -4.90 10.84
N LYS A 425 -10.21 -4.80 10.25
CA LYS A 425 -10.51 -5.30 8.89
C LYS A 425 -9.56 -4.71 7.84
N LYS A 426 -9.41 -3.38 7.85
CA LYS A 426 -8.55 -2.66 6.91
C LYS A 426 -7.08 -3.08 7.02
N THR A 427 -6.57 -3.24 8.24
CA THR A 427 -5.20 -3.71 8.47
C THR A 427 -4.98 -5.11 7.88
N VAL A 428 -5.93 -6.02 8.08
CA VAL A 428 -5.87 -7.39 7.51
C VAL A 428 -5.87 -7.37 5.99
N VAL A 429 -6.74 -6.57 5.36
CA VAL A 429 -6.81 -6.51 3.90
C VAL A 429 -5.56 -5.89 3.29
N VAL A 430 -5.01 -4.82 3.90
CA VAL A 430 -3.75 -4.23 3.46
C VAL A 430 -2.60 -5.24 3.57
N ALA A 431 -2.52 -6.00 4.67
CA ALA A 431 -1.51 -7.03 4.86
C ALA A 431 -1.63 -8.16 3.83
N ALA A 432 -2.85 -8.66 3.58
CA ALA A 432 -3.08 -9.70 2.59
C ALA A 432 -2.75 -9.23 1.16
N ASN A 433 -3.11 -7.98 0.83
CA ASN A 433 -2.77 -7.38 -0.45
C ASN A 433 -1.25 -7.23 -0.63
N PHE A 434 -0.51 -6.93 0.45
CA PHE A 434 0.95 -6.90 0.42
C PHE A 434 1.56 -8.29 0.17
N ILE A 435 1.05 -9.33 0.85
CA ILE A 435 1.48 -10.73 0.60
C ILE A 435 1.22 -11.12 -0.86
N ALA A 436 0.05 -10.78 -1.38
CA ALA A 436 -0.32 -11.02 -2.77
C ALA A 436 0.60 -10.27 -3.75
N TRP A 437 0.92 -9.00 -3.46
CA TRP A 437 1.89 -8.21 -4.22
C TRP A 437 3.29 -8.84 -4.23
N ALA A 438 3.81 -9.28 -3.08
CA ALA A 438 5.12 -9.91 -3.00
C ALA A 438 5.15 -11.28 -3.71
N THR A 439 4.06 -12.03 -3.60
CA THR A 439 3.89 -13.33 -4.26
C THR A 439 3.92 -13.17 -5.79
N GLY A 440 3.12 -12.24 -6.34
CA GLY A 440 3.12 -11.98 -7.77
C GLY A 440 4.48 -11.51 -8.28
N ASN A 441 5.14 -10.59 -7.57
CA ASN A 441 6.49 -10.14 -7.92
C ASN A 441 7.57 -11.26 -7.84
N SER A 442 7.37 -12.25 -6.98
CA SER A 442 8.28 -13.40 -6.86
C SER A 442 8.07 -14.41 -8.01
N ILE A 443 6.82 -14.62 -8.44
CA ILE A 443 6.48 -15.56 -9.52
C ILE A 443 6.83 -14.98 -10.90
N GLY A 444 6.67 -13.67 -11.12
CA GLY A 444 6.80 -13.05 -12.44
C GLY A 444 8.11 -13.32 -13.18
N PRO A 445 9.31 -13.19 -12.57
CA PRO A 445 10.56 -13.54 -13.25
C PRO A 445 10.66 -15.05 -13.56
N GLN A 446 10.01 -15.90 -12.76
CA GLN A 446 10.09 -17.35 -12.92
C GLN A 446 9.34 -17.87 -14.13
N VAL A 447 8.35 -17.14 -14.65
CA VAL A 447 7.62 -17.54 -15.86
C VAL A 447 8.43 -17.30 -17.15
N PHE A 448 9.51 -16.52 -17.09
CA PHE A 448 10.48 -16.37 -18.17
C PHE A 448 11.47 -17.53 -18.16
N LEU A 449 11.06 -18.64 -18.78
CA LEU A 449 11.81 -19.89 -18.77
C LEU A 449 12.98 -19.86 -19.76
N ALA A 450 14.15 -20.32 -19.32
CA ALA A 450 15.37 -20.29 -20.12
C ALA A 450 15.26 -21.07 -21.45
N TRP A 451 14.53 -22.20 -21.46
CA TRP A 451 14.31 -23.01 -22.67
C TRP A 451 13.36 -22.37 -23.69
N ASP A 452 12.61 -21.35 -23.28
CA ASP A 452 11.61 -20.65 -24.11
C ASP A 452 12.18 -19.32 -24.65
N SER A 453 13.42 -18.98 -24.28
CA SER A 453 14.20 -17.89 -24.84
C SER A 453 14.43 -18.11 -26.35
N PRO A 454 14.43 -17.04 -27.19
CA PRO A 454 14.35 -15.62 -26.85
C PRO A 454 12.93 -15.02 -26.96
N ARG A 455 11.93 -15.83 -27.33
CA ARG A 455 10.56 -15.36 -27.58
C ARG A 455 9.69 -15.36 -26.32
N TYR A 456 9.98 -16.23 -25.36
CA TYR A 456 9.28 -16.34 -24.08
C TYR A 456 7.75 -16.49 -24.23
N PHE A 457 7.30 -17.33 -25.16
CA PHE A 457 5.89 -17.53 -25.45
C PHE A 457 5.08 -17.94 -24.20
N ILE A 458 5.63 -18.77 -23.34
CA ILE A 458 5.01 -19.23 -22.09
C ILE A 458 4.83 -18.05 -21.12
N ALA A 459 5.80 -17.15 -21.02
CA ALA A 459 5.71 -15.96 -20.18
C ALA A 459 4.58 -15.04 -20.66
N PHE A 460 4.55 -14.74 -21.96
CA PHE A 460 3.50 -13.91 -22.56
C PHE A 460 2.12 -14.58 -22.50
N ALA A 461 2.02 -15.89 -22.68
CA ALA A 461 0.77 -16.64 -22.48
C ALA A 461 0.29 -16.56 -21.02
N THR A 462 1.21 -16.63 -20.06
CA THR A 462 0.89 -16.46 -18.64
C THR A 462 0.40 -15.05 -18.34
N HIS A 463 0.99 -14.02 -18.95
CA HIS A 463 0.50 -12.65 -18.85
C HIS A 463 -0.91 -12.49 -19.43
N MET A 464 -1.20 -13.11 -20.58
CA MET A 464 -2.55 -13.12 -21.16
C MET A 464 -3.57 -13.77 -20.21
N GLY A 465 -3.19 -14.87 -19.54
CA GLY A 465 -3.98 -15.48 -18.48
C GLY A 465 -4.24 -14.53 -17.32
N CYS A 466 -3.22 -13.81 -16.86
CA CYS A 466 -3.35 -12.79 -15.80
C CYS A 466 -4.30 -11.66 -16.21
N TYR A 467 -4.18 -11.13 -17.43
CA TYR A 467 -5.06 -10.07 -17.92
C TYR A 467 -6.51 -10.54 -18.08
N THR A 468 -6.71 -11.78 -18.50
CA THR A 468 -8.03 -12.41 -18.63
C THR A 468 -8.69 -12.54 -17.27
N LEU A 469 -7.96 -13.10 -16.30
CA LEU A 469 -8.43 -13.21 -14.92
C LEU A 469 -8.70 -11.82 -14.33
N LEU A 470 -7.85 -10.83 -14.60
CA LEU A 470 -8.01 -9.47 -14.14
C LEU A 470 -9.32 -8.84 -14.62
N ILE A 471 -9.70 -9.02 -15.89
CA ILE A 471 -11.00 -8.55 -16.42
C ILE A 471 -12.17 -9.22 -15.69
N PHE A 472 -12.13 -10.54 -15.51
CA PHE A 472 -13.18 -11.26 -14.78
C PHE A 472 -13.32 -10.76 -13.33
N VAL A 473 -12.19 -10.54 -12.64
CA VAL A 473 -12.19 -10.02 -11.27
C VAL A 473 -12.74 -8.59 -11.23
N ILE A 474 -12.37 -7.72 -12.18
CA ILE A 474 -12.89 -6.35 -12.27
C ILE A 474 -14.41 -6.35 -12.48
N ILE A 475 -14.91 -7.19 -13.38
CA ILE A 475 -16.34 -7.33 -13.67
C ILE A 475 -17.08 -7.84 -12.43
N PHE A 476 -16.58 -8.92 -11.82
CA PHE A 476 -17.17 -9.50 -10.61
C PHE A 476 -17.21 -8.48 -9.48
N LEU A 477 -16.08 -7.81 -9.19
CA LEU A 477 -15.98 -6.81 -8.14
C LEU A 477 -16.97 -5.67 -8.38
N ARG A 478 -17.14 -5.22 -9.62
CA ARG A 478 -18.10 -4.17 -9.97
C ARG A 478 -19.55 -4.57 -9.65
N PHE A 479 -19.96 -5.76 -10.07
CA PHE A 479 -21.31 -6.25 -9.79
C PHE A 479 -21.51 -6.52 -8.30
N TYR A 480 -20.51 -7.07 -7.62
CA TYR A 480 -20.55 -7.31 -6.19
C TYR A 480 -20.76 -6.01 -5.40
N LEU A 481 -19.93 -4.99 -5.64
CA LEU A 481 -20.04 -3.70 -4.95
C LEU A 481 -21.35 -2.98 -5.26
N SER A 482 -21.81 -3.04 -6.52
CA SER A 482 -23.12 -2.48 -6.90
C SER A 482 -24.27 -3.21 -6.18
N ALA A 483 -24.21 -4.55 -6.09
CA ALA A 483 -25.21 -5.34 -5.38
C ALA A 483 -25.21 -5.05 -3.87
N GLN A 484 -24.04 -4.83 -3.26
CA GLN A 484 -23.95 -4.43 -1.85
C GLN A 484 -24.58 -3.05 -1.60
N ASN A 485 -24.33 -2.08 -2.48
CA ASN A 485 -24.99 -0.77 -2.37
C ASN A 485 -26.52 -0.90 -2.49
N LYS A 486 -27.04 -1.65 -3.47
CA LYS A 486 -28.48 -1.89 -3.62
C LYS A 486 -29.09 -2.61 -2.41
N LYS A 487 -28.37 -3.57 -1.83
CA LYS A 487 -28.79 -4.27 -0.60
C LYS A 487 -28.94 -3.28 0.56
N LYS A 488 -27.99 -2.36 0.71
CA LYS A 488 -28.04 -1.31 1.75
C LYS A 488 -29.17 -0.31 1.50
N ASP A 489 -29.40 0.09 0.26
CA ASP A 489 -30.54 0.96 -0.10
C ASP A 489 -31.87 0.34 0.31
N ARG A 490 -32.04 -0.97 0.06
CA ARG A 490 -33.23 -1.71 0.48
C ARG A 490 -33.37 -1.77 2.00
N LEU A 491 -32.29 -2.11 2.73
CA LEU A 491 -32.33 -2.17 4.20
C LEU A 491 -32.64 -0.81 4.83
N GLN A 492 -32.08 0.28 4.28
CA GLN A 492 -32.41 1.63 4.74
C GLN A 492 -33.85 2.02 4.44
N ALA A 493 -34.39 1.66 3.28
CA ALA A 493 -35.79 1.89 2.95
C ALA A 493 -36.73 1.08 3.86
N GLU A 494 -36.40 -0.18 4.17
CA GLU A 494 -37.13 -1.02 5.12
C GLU A 494 -37.12 -0.43 6.53
N LEU A 495 -35.96 0.05 7.01
CA LEU A 495 -35.84 0.73 8.31
C LEU A 495 -36.60 2.07 8.35
N ALA A 496 -36.55 2.86 7.28
CA ALA A 496 -37.29 4.11 7.18
C ALA A 496 -38.81 3.86 7.18
N ALA A 497 -39.28 2.85 6.45
CA ALA A 497 -40.69 2.44 6.45
C ALA A 497 -41.15 1.89 7.81
N ALA A 498 -40.27 1.18 8.54
CA ALA A 498 -40.56 0.73 9.90
C ALA A 498 -40.54 1.88 10.94
N ALA A 499 -39.84 2.97 10.65
CA ALA A 499 -39.73 4.15 11.50
C ALA A 499 -40.87 5.18 11.28
N GLU A 500 -41.62 5.10 10.19
CA GLU A 500 -42.86 5.87 9.97
C GLU A 500 -43.93 5.46 11.00
N GLY A 501 -43.85 6.04 12.19
CA GLY A 501 -44.74 5.77 13.32
C GLY A 501 -44.11 5.99 14.71
N THR A 502 -42.78 6.11 14.80
CA THR A 502 -42.06 6.28 16.08
C THR A 502 -41.03 7.40 15.97
N PRO A 503 -41.24 8.58 16.59
CA PRO A 503 -40.26 9.66 16.56
C PRO A 503 -39.00 9.26 17.34
N GLY A 504 -37.84 9.12 16.67
CA GLY A 504 -36.54 8.90 17.32
C GLY A 504 -35.64 7.82 16.69
N VAL A 505 -36.18 6.89 15.90
CA VAL A 505 -35.40 5.73 15.36
C VAL A 505 -34.38 6.13 14.30
N VAL A 506 -34.63 7.23 13.58
CA VAL A 506 -33.72 7.75 12.54
C VAL A 506 -32.46 8.38 13.16
N ASP A 507 -32.55 8.89 14.40
CA ASP A 507 -31.43 9.51 15.10
C ASP A 507 -30.49 8.45 15.72
N GLU A 508 -31.00 7.36 16.31
CA GLU A 508 -30.14 6.29 16.86
C GLU A 508 -29.27 5.60 15.79
N ALA A 509 -29.78 5.43 14.56
CA ALA A 509 -29.01 4.90 13.43
C ALA A 509 -27.90 5.85 12.94
N MET A 510 -28.02 7.15 13.22
CA MET A 510 -27.01 8.18 12.91
C MET A 510 -26.00 8.39 14.06
N VAL A 511 -26.40 8.10 15.31
CA VAL A 511 -25.58 8.25 16.53
C VAL A 511 -24.38 7.29 16.56
N HIS A 512 -24.46 6.13 15.90
CA HIS A 512 -23.34 5.16 15.80
C HIS A 512 -22.30 5.46 14.70
N ALA A 513 -22.34 6.63 14.07
CA ALA A 513 -21.33 7.02 13.06
C ALA A 513 -19.88 7.08 13.61
N PHE A 514 -19.72 7.10 14.94
CA PHE A 514 -18.45 7.11 15.65
C PHE A 514 -17.99 5.74 16.16
N ASP A 515 -18.83 4.69 16.03
CA ASP A 515 -18.40 3.33 16.35
C ASP A 515 -17.53 2.76 15.22
N ASP A 516 -16.54 1.94 15.57
CA ASP A 516 -15.64 1.25 14.62
C ASP A 516 -16.37 0.12 13.87
N LEU A 517 -17.43 0.48 13.16
CA LEU A 517 -18.25 -0.38 12.32
C LEU A 517 -17.52 -0.69 11.01
N THR A 518 -17.62 -1.93 10.56
CA THR A 518 -17.08 -2.33 9.27
C THR A 518 -17.90 -1.78 8.10
N ASP A 519 -17.35 -1.88 6.88
CA ASP A 519 -18.07 -1.51 5.66
C ASP A 519 -19.32 -2.36 5.40
N LYS A 520 -19.49 -3.50 6.08
CA LYS A 520 -20.73 -4.30 6.00
C LYS A 520 -21.74 -3.90 7.07
N GLU A 521 -21.28 -3.58 8.26
CA GLU A 521 -22.11 -3.17 9.40
C GLU A 521 -22.68 -1.77 9.22
N ASN A 522 -21.89 -0.83 8.70
CA ASN A 522 -22.33 0.55 8.51
C ASN A 522 -23.28 0.68 7.30
N LEU A 523 -24.57 0.86 7.54
CA LEU A 523 -25.59 1.02 6.50
C LEU A 523 -25.40 2.28 5.65
N ASN A 524 -24.83 3.36 6.22
CA ASN A 524 -24.55 4.61 5.52
C ASN A 524 -23.30 4.53 4.62
N PHE A 525 -22.45 3.51 4.80
CA PHE A 525 -21.24 3.34 4.00
C PHE A 525 -21.57 2.93 2.56
N ARG A 526 -21.05 3.68 1.58
CA ARG A 526 -21.25 3.42 0.15
C ARG A 526 -19.96 2.96 -0.51
N TYR A 527 -20.04 1.82 -1.19
CA TYR A 527 -18.95 1.27 -1.98
C TYR A 527 -18.80 2.05 -3.29
N VAL A 528 -17.55 2.32 -3.67
CA VAL A 528 -17.17 2.92 -4.94
C VAL A 528 -16.83 1.80 -5.92
N TYR A 529 -17.32 1.88 -7.16
CA TYR A 529 -17.15 0.83 -8.17
C TYR A 529 -16.87 1.41 -9.56
#